data_AF-A0A7X1TUG7-F1
#
_entry.id   AF-A0A7X1TUG7-F1
#
_cell.length_a   1.000
_cell.length_b   1.000
_cell.length_c   1.000
_cell.angle_alpha   90.00
_cell.angle_beta   90.00
_cell.angle_gamma   90.00
#
_symmetry.space_group_name_H-M   'P 1'
#
loop_
_entity.id
_entity.type
_entity.pdbx_description
1 polymer ?
#
loop_
_entity_poly.entity_id
_entity_poly.type
_entity_poly.pdbx_seq_one_letter_code
_entity_poly.pdbx_strand_id
1 'polypeptide(L)' 'MQKDESPITGHKPLNAAQIGDMNMVKHLGKECRDLIAYLEQGNLDYDQRWIDVARTQMQLGLMALTRAVAKNDFF' A
#
# COMPACT_ATOMS: atom_id res chain seq x y z
N MET A 1 27.97 -24.23 -10.20
CA MET A 1 26.59 -24.44 -9.70
C MET A 1 25.74 -23.27 -10.18
N GLN A 2 24.99 -23.46 -11.27
CA GLN A 2 23.94 -22.50 -11.65
C GLN A 2 22.84 -22.64 -10.61
N LYS A 3 22.55 -21.57 -9.87
CA LYS A 3 21.29 -21.48 -9.15
C LYS A 3 20.22 -21.25 -10.21
N ASP A 4 19.43 -22.28 -10.46
CA ASP A 4 18.18 -22.16 -11.20
C ASP A 4 17.24 -21.29 -10.36
N GLU A 5 17.29 -19.97 -10.57
CA GLU A 5 16.26 -19.04 -10.10
C GLU A 5 15.04 -19.21 -11.01
N SER A 6 14.41 -20.39 -10.92
CA SER A 6 13.08 -20.58 -11.48
C SER A 6 12.20 -19.47 -10.90
N PRO A 7 11.64 -18.55 -11.71
CA PRO A 7 10.80 -17.49 -11.19
C PRO A 7 9.66 -18.16 -10.44
N ILE A 8 9.40 -17.72 -9.21
CA ILE A 8 8.29 -18.21 -8.40
C ILE A 8 7.02 -18.05 -9.25
N THR A 9 6.54 -19.17 -9.80
CA THR A 9 5.39 -19.21 -10.70
C THR A 9 4.15 -18.98 -9.86
N GLY A 10 3.55 -17.78 -9.98
CA GLY A 10 2.33 -17.47 -9.24
C GLY A 10 1.70 -16.12 -9.57
N HIS A 11 2.49 -15.08 -9.86
CA HIS A 11 1.94 -13.75 -10.16
C HIS A 11 1.89 -13.49 -11.66
N LYS A 12 0.69 -13.26 -12.20
CA LYS A 12 0.55 -12.71 -13.55
C LYS A 12 1.25 -11.35 -13.59
N PRO A 13 2.13 -11.08 -14.57
CA PRO A 13 2.73 -9.76 -14.72
C PRO A 13 1.65 -8.72 -14.98
N LEU A 14 1.81 -7.54 -14.38
CA LEU A 14 0.89 -6.41 -14.56
C LEU A 14 1.01 -5.88 -16.00
N ASN A 15 -0.13 -5.56 -16.62
CA ASN A 15 -0.13 -4.81 -17.87
C ASN A 15 0.16 -3.30 -17.61
N ALA A 16 0.40 -2.54 -18.68
CA ALA A 16 0.73 -1.12 -18.57
C ALA A 16 -0.33 -0.28 -17.81
N ALA A 17 -1.62 -0.59 -18.00
CA ALA A 17 -2.69 0.10 -17.28
C ALA A 17 -2.65 -0.22 -15.77
N GLN A 18 -2.48 -1.50 -15.41
CA GLN A 18 -2.34 -1.93 -14.01
C GLN A 18 -1.08 -1.34 -13.35
N ILE A 19 0.02 -1.15 -14.09
CA ILE A 19 1.21 -0.46 -13.56
C ILE A 19 0.88 1.01 -13.24
N GLY A 20 0.16 1.69 -14.13
CA GLY A 20 -0.35 3.05 -13.88
C GLY A 20 -1.20 3.11 -12.62
N ASP A 21 -2.18 2.22 -12.50
CA ASP A 21 -3.06 2.13 -11.34
C ASP A 21 -2.28 1.82 -10.04
N MET A 22 -1.31 0.90 -10.11
CA MET A 22 -0.44 0.55 -8.99
C MET A 22 0.37 1.76 -8.51
N ASN A 23 0.87 2.59 -9.43
CA ASN A 23 1.61 3.80 -9.09
C ASN A 23 0.70 4.86 -8.46
N MET A 24 -0.56 4.98 -8.89
CA MET A 24 -1.54 5.86 -8.23
C MET A 24 -1.78 5.43 -6.78
N VAL A 25 -1.98 4.12 -6.53
CA VAL A 25 -2.16 3.60 -5.17
C VAL A 25 -0.92 3.84 -4.30
N LYS A 26 0.29 3.66 -4.84
CA LYS A 26 1.55 3.94 -4.13
C LYS A 26 1.71 5.42 -3.80
N HIS A 27 1.33 6.29 -4.72
CA HIS A 27 1.39 7.74 -4.52
C HIS A 27 0.47 8.16 -3.37
N LEU A 28 -0.80 7.76 -3.41
CA LEU A 28 -1.75 8.02 -2.32
C LEU A 28 -1.26 7.45 -0.99
N GLY A 29 -0.66 6.25 -1.02
CA GLY A 29 -0.09 5.65 0.17
C GLY A 29 1.05 6.46 0.80
N LYS A 30 1.82 7.20 0.00
CA LYS A 30 2.80 8.17 0.52
C LYS A 30 2.10 9.36 1.16
N GLU A 31 1.13 9.96 0.49
CA GLU A 31 0.40 11.12 1.01
C GLU A 31 -0.31 10.82 2.34
N CYS A 32 -0.95 9.65 2.47
CA CYS A 32 -1.56 9.23 3.72
C CYS A 32 -0.53 9.11 4.86
N ARG A 33 0.65 8.53 4.58
CA ARG A 33 1.72 8.40 5.60
C ARG A 33 2.26 9.77 6.01
N ASP A 34 2.47 10.66 5.05
CA ASP A 34 2.96 12.01 5.31
C ASP A 34 1.96 12.80 6.16
N LEU A 35 0.65 12.69 5.87
CA LEU A 35 -0.40 13.31 6.68
C LEU A 35 -0.45 12.77 8.11
N ILE A 36 -0.38 11.45 8.29
CA ILE A 36 -0.37 10.83 9.63
C ILE A 36 0.85 11.32 10.41
N ALA A 37 2.04 11.28 9.82
CA ALA A 37 3.26 11.74 10.46
C ALA A 37 3.19 13.23 10.84
N TYR A 38 2.61 14.06 9.97
CA TYR A 38 2.39 15.49 10.26
C TYR A 38 1.47 15.71 11.47
N LEU A 39 0.37 14.96 11.57
CA LEU A 39 -0.57 15.09 12.69
C LEU A 39 0.02 14.57 14.01
N GLU A 40 0.84 13.52 13.97
CA GLU A 40 1.52 12.96 15.14
C GLU A 40 2.65 13.84 15.67
N GLN A 41 3.33 14.56 14.77
CA GLN A 41 4.42 15.47 15.11
C GLN A 41 3.92 16.90 15.39
N GLY A 42 2.62 17.14 15.20
CA GLY A 42 2.02 18.46 15.39
C GLY A 42 2.07 18.93 16.84
N ASN A 43 2.08 20.24 17.05
CA ASN A 43 2.09 20.85 18.38
C ASN A 43 0.69 20.89 19.04
N LEU A 44 -0.29 20.20 18.49
CA LEU A 44 -1.67 20.20 18.95
C LEU A 44 -1.99 18.86 19.63
N ASP A 45 -2.78 18.91 20.68
CA ASP A 45 -3.19 17.73 21.45
C ASP A 45 -4.34 16.99 20.75
N TYR A 46 -4.03 16.33 19.64
CA TYR A 46 -4.98 15.50 18.91
C TYR A 46 -5.18 14.15 19.64
N ASP A 47 -6.40 13.61 19.59
CA ASP A 47 -6.69 12.27 20.12
C ASP A 47 -5.94 11.20 19.31
N GLN A 48 -4.83 10.71 19.87
CA GLN A 48 -3.94 9.73 19.24
C GLN A 48 -4.67 8.43 18.89
N ARG A 49 -5.71 8.04 19.65
CA ARG A 49 -6.48 6.82 19.35
C ARG A 49 -7.12 6.90 17.96
N TRP A 50 -7.60 8.06 17.55
CA TRP A 50 -8.19 8.23 16.23
C TRP A 50 -7.13 8.29 15.12
N ILE A 51 -5.95 8.83 15.40
CA ILE A 51 -4.81 8.80 14.47
C ILE A 51 -4.37 7.35 14.21
N ASP A 52 -4.28 6.53 15.28
CA ASP A 52 -3.92 5.12 15.17
C ASP A 52 -4.98 4.32 14.38
N VAL A 53 -6.27 4.57 14.64
CA VAL A 53 -7.37 3.97 13.86
C VAL A 53 -7.26 4.35 12.38
N ALA A 54 -7.04 5.63 12.08
CA ALA A 54 -6.89 6.10 10.69
C ALA A 54 -5.69 5.44 10.01
N ARG A 55 -4.54 5.35 10.69
CA ARG A 55 -3.34 4.68 10.18
C ARG A 55 -3.62 3.24 9.77
N THR A 56 -4.23 2.45 10.66
CA THR A 56 -4.54 1.05 10.38
C THR A 56 -5.56 0.92 9.23
N GLN A 57 -6.64 1.69 9.27
CA GLN A 57 -7.71 1.59 8.25
C GLN A 57 -7.23 2.03 6.86
N MET A 58 -6.45 3.11 6.77
CA MET A 58 -5.84 3.55 5.51
C MET A 58 -4.86 2.52 4.98
N GLN A 59 -4.01 1.93 5.83
CA GLN A 59 -3.09 0.87 5.42
C GLN A 59 -3.84 -0.36 4.87
N LEU A 60 -4.90 -0.80 5.56
CA LEU A 60 -5.75 -1.91 5.10
C LEU A 60 -6.44 -1.58 3.77
N GLY A 61 -6.98 -0.37 3.62
CA GLY A 61 -7.59 0.09 2.38
C GLY A 61 -6.61 0.10 1.20
N LEU A 62 -5.42 0.69 1.38
CA LEU A 62 -4.36 0.72 0.36
C LEU A 62 -3.87 -0.68 -0.02
N MET A 63 -3.79 -1.57 0.97
CA MET A 63 -3.44 -2.97 0.77
C MET A 63 -4.51 -3.71 -0.05
N ALA A 64 -5.79 -3.47 0.24
CA ALA A 64 -6.91 -4.02 -0.53
C ALA A 64 -6.94 -3.49 -1.98
N LEU A 65 -6.71 -2.19 -2.18
CA LEU A 65 -6.58 -1.59 -3.51
C LEU A 65 -5.41 -2.18 -4.30
N THR A 66 -4.26 -2.35 -3.65
CA THR A 66 -3.08 -3.01 -4.27
C THR A 66 -3.42 -4.41 -4.75
N ARG A 67 -4.12 -5.21 -3.93
CA ARG A 67 -4.60 -6.55 -4.32
C ARG A 67 -5.59 -6.49 -5.48
N ALA A 68 -6.52 -5.54 -5.47
CA ALA A 68 -7.50 -5.35 -6.54
C ALA A 68 -6.82 -5.04 -7.89
N VAL A 69 -5.82 -4.15 -7.90
CA VAL A 69 -5.04 -3.83 -9.11
C VAL A 69 -4.23 -5.04 -9.57
N ALA A 70 -3.58 -5.73 -8.64
CA ALA A 70 -2.74 -6.89 -8.95
C ALA A 70 -3.54 -8.11 -9.45
N LYS A 71 -4.85 -8.17 -9.17
CA LYS A 71 -5.69 -9.35 -9.40
C LYS A 71 -5.04 -10.62 -8.83
N ASN A 72 -4.45 -10.49 -7.64
CA ASN A 72 -3.86 -11.63 -6.95
C ASN A 72 -4.99 -12.41 -6.27
N ASP A 73 -5.17 -13.66 -6.69
CA ASP A 73 -6.18 -14.59 -6.15
C ASP A 73 -5.76 -15.21 -4.79
N PHE A 74 -4.64 -14.78 -4.20
CA PHE A 74 -4.12 -15.32 -2.95
C PHE A 74 -4.11 -14.29 -1.83
N PHE A 75 -4.51 -14.76 -0.64
CA PHE A 75 -4.79 -14.01 0.59
C PHE A 75 -3.60 -13.22 1.13
#